data_AF-A0A143PMS1-F1
#
_entry.id   AF-A0A143PMS1-F1
#
_cell.length_a   1.000
_cell.length_b   1.000
_cell.length_c   1.000
_cell.angle_alpha   90.00
_cell.angle_beta   90.00
_cell.angle_gamma   90.00
#
_symmetry.space_group_name_H-M   'P 1'
#
loop_
_entity.id
_entity.type
_entity.pdbx_description
1 polymer ?
#
loop_
_entity_poly.entity_id
_entity_poly.type
_entity_poly.pdbx_seq_one_letter_code
_entity_poly.pdbx_strand_id
1 'polypeptide(L)'
;MIAAVFRTALWLGVFDALAGAALLGFLYTPEANVPMLAVSTLLIVVAGVLLLLSSTSASHGLVHGVAPWSSVSAAARHLPLVLVVLVVLGVLCGGAGWFETWWMSRAGEVDAAAIVAGNITRTGWVHTAVHWIVVLVQWVLVPAWFATALAWIAGYERRDVLTLKWLTAGLEWRLLLVTLAGVMLLVWVPWRYVYWRPRILSASSVEVVFAGAKLLFVYLLAQVAWALSLWAAARRVPTPSGTV
;
A
#
# COMPACT_ATOMS: atom_id res chain seq x y z
N MET A 1 17.22 5.01 14.15
CA MET A 1 16.56 4.96 12.83
C MET A 1 16.36 3.52 12.35
N ILE A 2 17.45 2.81 12.02
CA ILE A 2 17.40 1.45 11.45
C ILE A 2 16.57 0.49 12.33
N ALA A 3 16.85 0.43 13.63
CA ALA A 3 16.11 -0.42 14.56
C ALA A 3 14.59 -0.13 14.60
N ALA A 4 14.17 1.13 14.45
CA ALA A 4 12.76 1.49 14.42
C ALA A 4 12.08 0.99 13.14
N VAL A 5 12.73 1.17 11.99
CA VAL A 5 12.22 0.69 10.69
C VAL A 5 12.09 -0.84 10.68
N PHE A 6 13.11 -1.56 11.14
CA PHE A 6 13.06 -3.03 11.22
C PHE A 6 11.97 -3.52 12.17
N ARG A 7 11.84 -2.91 13.36
CA ARG A 7 10.77 -3.24 14.30
C ARG A 7 9.39 -3.01 13.69
N THR A 8 9.20 -1.90 12.98
CA THR A 8 7.95 -1.60 12.27
C THR A 8 7.70 -2.58 11.12
N ALA A 9 8.72 -2.93 10.34
CA ALA A 9 8.58 -3.89 9.24
C ALA A 9 8.20 -5.29 9.74
N LEU A 10 8.81 -5.76 10.84
CA LEU A 10 8.43 -7.03 11.49
C LEU A 10 7.00 -6.98 12.02
N TRP A 11 6.62 -5.85 12.63
CA TRP A 11 5.27 -5.65 13.13
C TRP A 11 4.20 -5.74 12.04
N LEU A 12 4.40 -4.98 10.95
CA LEU A 12 3.54 -5.03 9.77
C LEU A 12 3.54 -6.45 9.19
N GLY A 13 4.71 -7.06 9.04
CA GLY A 13 4.86 -8.41 8.52
C GLY A 13 4.15 -9.50 9.32
N VAL A 14 4.00 -9.37 10.63
CA VAL A 14 3.22 -10.33 11.43
C VAL A 14 1.72 -10.15 11.18
N PHE A 15 1.22 -8.92 11.21
CA PHE A 15 -0.21 -8.65 11.03
C PHE A 15 -0.68 -8.93 9.60
N ASP A 16 0.13 -8.57 8.61
CA ASP A 16 -0.16 -8.83 7.20
C ASP A 16 -0.14 -10.35 6.91
N ALA A 17 0.70 -11.13 7.61
CA ALA A 17 0.68 -12.58 7.51
C ALA A 17 -0.59 -13.18 8.15
N LEU A 18 -1.03 -12.64 9.30
CA LEU A 18 -2.30 -13.02 9.92
C LEU A 18 -3.51 -12.63 9.06
N ALA A 19 -3.48 -11.45 8.45
CA ALA A 19 -4.49 -10.99 7.50
C ALA A 19 -4.51 -11.89 6.25
N GLY A 20 -3.33 -12.26 5.74
CA GLY A 20 -3.18 -13.21 4.65
C GLY A 20 -3.75 -14.59 4.99
N ALA A 21 -3.53 -15.09 6.22
CA ALA A 21 -4.12 -16.33 6.69
C ALA A 21 -5.65 -16.24 6.77
N ALA A 22 -6.20 -15.10 7.22
CA ALA A 22 -7.64 -14.87 7.23
C ALA A 22 -8.23 -14.81 5.80
N LEU A 23 -7.56 -14.14 4.86
CA LEU A 23 -7.94 -14.12 3.44
C LEU A 23 -7.86 -15.51 2.81
N LEU A 24 -6.85 -16.30 3.13
CA LEU A 24 -6.73 -17.68 2.67
C LEU A 24 -7.88 -18.53 3.22
N GLY A 25 -8.22 -18.36 4.50
CA GLY A 25 -9.40 -18.99 5.10
C GLY A 25 -10.69 -18.60 4.39
N PHE A 26 -10.85 -17.32 4.03
CA PHE A 26 -11.99 -16.85 3.25
C PHE A 26 -12.08 -17.57 1.89
N LEU A 27 -10.98 -17.64 1.14
CA LEU A 27 -10.93 -18.33 -0.16
C LEU A 27 -11.26 -19.82 -0.08
N TYR A 28 -10.96 -20.47 1.05
CA TYR A 28 -11.27 -21.88 1.28
C TYR A 28 -12.60 -22.13 1.98
N THR A 29 -13.38 -21.09 2.30
CA THR A 29 -14.70 -21.25 2.94
C THR A 29 -15.79 -21.37 1.87
N PRO A 30 -16.46 -22.52 1.73
CA PRO A 30 -17.52 -22.68 0.73
C PRO A 30 -18.74 -21.81 1.05
N GLU A 31 -19.21 -20.97 0.13
CA GLU A 31 -20.36 -20.08 0.34
C GLU A 31 -21.72 -20.77 0.10
N ALA A 32 -21.88 -22.00 0.61
CA ALA A 32 -23.03 -22.85 0.31
C ALA A 32 -24.25 -22.60 1.22
N ASN A 33 -24.07 -21.92 2.36
CA ASN A 33 -25.14 -21.62 3.31
C ASN A 33 -24.86 -20.33 4.11
N VAL A 34 -25.89 -19.84 4.82
CA VAL A 34 -25.84 -18.59 5.59
C VAL A 34 -24.72 -18.59 6.66
N PRO A 35 -24.52 -19.65 7.47
CA PRO A 35 -23.38 -19.70 8.39
C PRO A 35 -22.03 -19.53 7.71
N MET A 36 -21.82 -20.16 6.55
CA MET A 36 -20.55 -20.06 5.83
C MET A 36 -20.37 -18.68 5.21
N LEU A 37 -21.43 -18.04 4.71
CA LEU A 37 -21.40 -16.64 4.28
C LEU A 37 -21.00 -15.71 5.43
N ALA A 38 -21.52 -15.95 6.64
CA ALA A 38 -21.17 -15.19 7.83
C ALA A 38 -19.69 -15.37 8.22
N VAL A 39 -19.17 -16.60 8.13
CA VAL A 39 -17.73 -16.90 8.35
C VAL A 39 -16.87 -16.21 7.29
N SER A 40 -17.21 -16.31 6.01
CA SER A 40 -16.51 -15.61 4.92
C SER A 40 -16.46 -14.10 5.14
N THR A 41 -17.59 -13.50 5.50
CA THR A 41 -17.70 -12.08 5.82
C THR A 41 -16.82 -11.72 7.01
N LEU A 42 -16.86 -12.50 8.09
CA LEU A 42 -16.04 -12.29 9.27
C LEU A 42 -14.54 -12.36 8.94
N LEU A 43 -14.11 -13.30 8.11
CA LEU A 43 -12.71 -13.46 7.72
C LEU A 43 -12.20 -12.27 6.91
N ILE A 44 -13.01 -11.73 5.99
CA ILE A 44 -12.69 -10.48 5.27
C ILE A 44 -12.57 -9.31 6.25
N VAL A 45 -13.53 -9.16 7.16
CA VAL A 45 -13.52 -8.09 8.16
C VAL A 45 -12.29 -8.19 9.06
N VAL A 46 -11.95 -9.39 9.52
CA VAL A 46 -10.75 -9.65 10.32
C VAL A 46 -9.49 -9.29 9.54
N ALA A 47 -9.37 -9.71 8.28
CA ALA A 47 -8.23 -9.36 7.44
C ALA A 47 -8.08 -7.84 7.29
N GLY A 48 -9.18 -7.14 6.96
CA GLY A 48 -9.20 -5.68 6.85
C GLY A 48 -8.79 -5.00 8.15
N VAL A 49 -9.40 -5.40 9.28
CA VAL A 49 -9.07 -4.83 10.60
C VAL A 49 -7.60 -5.06 10.93
N LEU A 50 -7.03 -6.24 10.68
CA LEU A 50 -5.62 -6.52 10.93
C LEU A 50 -4.70 -5.59 10.12
N LEU A 51 -4.95 -5.41 8.82
CA LEU A 51 -4.15 -4.52 7.95
C LEU A 51 -4.22 -3.06 8.41
N LEU A 52 -5.41 -2.59 8.79
CA LEU A 52 -5.60 -1.21 9.25
C LEU A 52 -5.00 -0.99 10.63
N LEU A 53 -5.19 -1.93 11.53
CA LEU A 53 -4.65 -1.85 12.88
C LEU A 53 -3.13 -1.90 12.87
N SER A 54 -2.52 -2.74 12.01
CA SER A 54 -1.06 -2.85 11.87
C SER A 54 -0.45 -1.53 11.40
N SER A 55 -0.98 -0.96 10.31
CA SER A 55 -0.47 0.28 9.72
C SER A 55 -0.71 1.49 10.61
N THR A 56 -1.87 1.56 11.26
CA THR A 56 -2.21 2.68 12.16
C THR A 56 -1.37 2.63 13.44
N SER A 57 -1.21 1.45 14.05
CA SER A 57 -0.36 1.29 15.26
C SER A 57 1.12 1.47 14.96
N ALA A 58 1.60 1.02 13.79
CA ALA A 58 2.94 1.30 13.29
C ALA A 58 3.19 2.81 13.17
N SER A 59 2.28 3.51 12.50
CA SER A 59 2.35 4.96 12.32
C SER A 59 2.34 5.70 13.66
N HIS A 60 1.41 5.34 14.55
CA HIS A 60 1.34 5.92 15.89
C HIS A 60 2.61 5.68 16.72
N GLY A 61 3.15 4.47 16.69
CA GLY A 61 4.42 4.15 17.34
C GLY A 61 5.59 4.98 16.79
N LEU A 62 5.61 5.23 15.48
CA LEU A 62 6.64 6.04 14.84
C LEU A 62 6.53 7.54 15.17
N VAL A 63 5.30 8.08 15.22
CA VAL A 63 5.05 9.49 15.56
C VAL A 63 5.41 9.77 17.03
N HIS A 64 5.03 8.89 17.94
CA HIS A 64 5.22 9.08 19.39
C HIS A 64 6.51 8.45 19.95
N GLY A 65 7.33 7.83 19.09
CA GLY A 65 8.59 7.19 19.50
C GLY A 65 8.42 5.94 20.37
N VAL A 66 7.23 5.34 20.40
CA VAL A 66 6.91 4.15 21.21
C VAL A 66 6.92 2.86 20.38
N ALA A 67 6.78 1.72 21.05
CA ALA A 67 6.61 0.44 20.34
C ALA A 67 5.22 0.38 19.66
N PRO A 68 5.10 -0.28 18.50
CA PRO A 68 3.79 -0.46 17.85
C PRO A 68 2.77 -1.21 18.74
N TRP A 69 3.22 -2.19 19.54
CA TRP A 69 2.36 -2.98 20.43
C TRP A 69 1.60 -2.13 21.45
N SER A 70 2.29 -1.16 22.07
CA SER A 70 1.68 -0.25 23.04
C SER A 70 0.72 0.75 22.40
N SER A 71 0.71 0.85 21.06
CA SER A 71 -0.12 1.77 20.29
C SER A 71 -1.38 1.12 19.71
N VAL A 72 -1.61 -0.19 19.91
CA VAL A 72 -2.75 -0.91 19.33
C VAL A 72 -4.09 -0.34 19.80
N SER A 73 -4.24 -0.08 21.09
CA SER A 73 -5.49 0.46 21.65
C SER A 73 -5.77 1.89 21.17
N ALA A 74 -4.73 2.72 21.04
CA ALA A 74 -4.84 4.05 20.45
C ALA A 74 -5.24 3.95 18.98
N ALA A 75 -4.55 3.13 18.20
CA ALA A 75 -4.83 2.89 16.79
C ALA A 75 -6.27 2.42 16.53
N ALA A 76 -6.79 1.52 17.38
CA ALA A 76 -8.16 1.02 17.28
C ALA A 76 -9.20 2.15 17.36
N ARG A 77 -8.98 3.17 18.19
CA ARG A 77 -9.88 4.34 18.32
C ARG A 77 -9.91 5.20 17.07
N HIS A 78 -8.88 5.12 16.23
CA HIS A 78 -8.74 5.88 15.00
C HIS A 78 -9.21 5.13 13.74
N LEU A 79 -9.56 3.84 13.85
CA LEU A 79 -10.03 3.04 12.70
C LEU A 79 -11.16 3.69 11.91
N PRO A 80 -12.20 4.31 12.52
CA PRO A 80 -13.25 4.97 11.74
C PRO A 80 -12.71 6.09 10.83
N LEU A 81 -11.69 6.82 11.28
CA LEU A 81 -11.08 7.89 10.51
C LEU A 81 -10.18 7.35 9.40
N VAL A 82 -9.47 6.26 9.68
CA VAL A 82 -8.68 5.53 8.67
C VAL A 82 -9.58 5.00 7.56
N LEU A 83 -10.77 4.47 7.90
CA LEU A 83 -11.75 4.03 6.91
C LEU A 83 -12.18 5.16 5.97
N VAL A 84 -12.41 6.38 6.48
CA VAL A 84 -12.72 7.55 5.64
C VAL A 84 -11.58 7.84 4.66
N VAL A 85 -10.33 7.80 5.13
CA VAL A 85 -9.16 7.98 4.27
C VAL A 85 -9.08 6.90 3.20
N LEU A 86 -9.33 5.63 3.54
CA LEU A 86 -9.35 4.54 2.57
C LEU A 86 -10.41 4.72 1.50
N VAL A 87 -11.59 5.25 1.85
CA VAL A 87 -12.64 5.54 0.86
C VAL A 87 -12.13 6.59 -0.13
N VAL A 88 -11.54 7.68 0.36
CA VAL A 88 -10.97 8.74 -0.51
C VAL A 88 -9.86 8.17 -1.40
N LEU A 89 -8.92 7.44 -0.82
CA LEU A 89 -7.81 6.84 -1.56
C LEU A 89 -8.26 5.74 -2.52
N GLY A 90 -9.28 4.97 -2.14
CA GLY A 90 -9.89 3.94 -2.97
C GLY A 90 -10.56 4.54 -4.20
N VAL A 91 -11.26 5.67 -4.04
CA VAL A 91 -11.83 6.43 -5.18
C VAL A 91 -10.72 6.93 -6.10
N LEU A 92 -9.62 7.48 -5.56
CA LEU A 92 -8.49 7.96 -6.37
C LEU A 92 -7.77 6.81 -7.11
N CYS A 93 -7.47 5.72 -6.41
CA CYS A 93 -6.79 4.55 -6.96
C CYS A 93 -7.65 3.83 -8.01
N GLY A 94 -8.92 3.58 -7.68
CA GLY A 94 -9.91 2.98 -8.57
C GLY A 94 -10.23 3.88 -9.76
N GLY A 95 -10.34 5.19 -9.55
CA GLY A 95 -10.53 6.18 -10.62
C GLY A 95 -9.37 6.20 -11.62
N ALA A 96 -8.12 6.10 -11.13
CA ALA A 96 -6.94 6.00 -12.01
C ALA A 96 -6.95 4.72 -12.86
N GLY A 97 -7.31 3.57 -12.27
CA GLY A 97 -7.41 2.29 -13.00
C GLY A 97 -8.57 2.26 -13.99
N TRP A 98 -9.72 2.84 -13.61
CA TRP A 98 -10.85 3.02 -14.51
C TRP A 98 -10.49 3.91 -15.69
N PHE A 99 -9.81 5.04 -15.44
CA PHE A 99 -9.33 5.94 -16.49
C PHE A 99 -8.37 5.25 -17.45
N GLU A 100 -7.43 4.44 -16.95
CA GLU A 100 -6.54 3.65 -17.80
C GLU A 100 -7.30 2.70 -18.70
N THR A 101 -8.26 1.96 -18.13
CA THR A 101 -9.08 0.99 -18.88
C THR A 101 -9.88 1.70 -19.97
N TRP A 102 -10.51 2.82 -19.61
CA TRP A 102 -11.25 3.67 -20.55
C TRP A 102 -10.33 4.18 -21.67
N TRP A 103 -9.17 4.72 -21.32
CA TRP A 103 -8.19 5.24 -22.28
C TRP A 103 -7.73 4.16 -23.27
N MET A 104 -7.35 2.99 -22.75
CA MET A 104 -6.87 1.88 -23.58
C MET A 104 -7.97 1.31 -24.49
N SER A 105 -9.22 1.27 -24.02
CA SER A 105 -10.36 0.86 -24.87
C SER A 105 -10.63 1.81 -26.04
N ARG A 106 -10.19 3.08 -25.93
CA ARG A 106 -10.35 4.10 -26.97
C ARG A 106 -9.04 4.45 -27.68
N ALA A 107 -7.99 3.65 -27.52
CA ALA A 107 -6.68 3.96 -28.10
C ALA A 107 -6.75 4.18 -29.62
N GLY A 108 -7.52 3.35 -30.34
CA GLY A 108 -7.70 3.50 -31.78
C GLY A 108 -8.41 4.80 -32.20
N GLU A 109 -9.36 5.29 -31.41
CA GLU A 109 -10.03 6.59 -31.66
C GLU A 109 -9.06 7.76 -31.44
N VAL A 110 -8.23 7.67 -30.40
CA VAL A 110 -7.21 8.68 -30.08
C VAL A 110 -6.14 8.72 -31.18
N ASP A 111 -5.70 7.56 -31.65
CA ASP A 111 -4.74 7.44 -32.74
C ASP A 111 -5.28 8.03 -34.04
N ALA A 112 -6.53 7.69 -34.38
CA ALA A 112 -7.21 8.23 -35.56
C ALA A 112 -7.34 9.77 -35.47
N ALA A 113 -7.72 10.30 -34.30
CA ALA A 113 -7.83 11.74 -34.09
C ALA A 113 -6.46 12.45 -34.21
N ALA A 114 -5.38 11.86 -33.69
CA ALA A 114 -4.03 12.42 -33.79
C ALA A 114 -3.51 12.45 -35.24
N ILE A 115 -3.84 11.44 -36.04
CA ILE A 115 -3.53 11.41 -37.46
C ILE A 115 -4.30 12.51 -38.20
N VAL A 116 -5.61 12.64 -37.94
CA VAL A 116 -6.46 13.63 -38.60
C VAL A 116 -6.08 15.06 -38.22
N ALA A 117 -5.79 15.32 -36.94
CA ALA A 117 -5.52 16.67 -36.44
C ALA A 117 -4.11 17.19 -36.77
N GLY A 118 -3.12 16.31 -36.93
CA GLY A 118 -1.73 16.75 -37.05
C GLY A 118 -0.79 15.80 -37.79
N ASN A 119 -1.32 14.80 -38.51
CA ASN A 119 -0.54 13.76 -39.20
C ASN A 119 0.45 13.01 -38.27
N ILE A 120 0.07 12.86 -36.99
CA ILE A 120 0.89 12.19 -35.98
C ILE A 120 0.62 10.68 -36.08
N THR A 121 1.55 9.94 -36.70
CA THR A 121 1.41 8.49 -36.93
C THR A 121 2.07 7.62 -35.85
N ARG A 122 2.74 8.24 -34.87
CA ARG A 122 3.40 7.54 -33.76
C ARG A 122 2.92 8.08 -32.41
N THR A 123 1.87 7.46 -31.89
CA THR A 123 1.21 7.80 -30.61
C THR A 123 1.51 6.80 -29.48
N GLY A 124 2.20 5.68 -29.76
CA GLY A 124 2.51 4.65 -28.76
C GLY A 124 3.19 5.17 -27.49
N TRP A 125 4.01 6.22 -27.59
CA TRP A 125 4.64 6.87 -26.45
C TRP A 125 3.62 7.57 -25.52
N VAL A 126 2.49 8.06 -26.06
CA VAL A 126 1.41 8.68 -25.30
C VAL A 126 0.70 7.63 -24.44
N HIS A 127 0.32 6.49 -25.02
CA HIS A 127 -0.30 5.39 -24.26
C HIS A 127 0.65 4.87 -23.18
N THR A 128 1.93 4.76 -23.50
CA THR A 128 2.97 4.39 -22.53
C THR A 128 3.07 5.43 -21.40
N ALA A 129 3.04 6.72 -21.72
CA ALA A 129 3.06 7.79 -20.72
C ALA A 129 1.82 7.76 -19.80
N VAL A 130 0.63 7.54 -20.36
CA VAL A 130 -0.62 7.42 -19.59
C VAL A 130 -0.54 6.24 -18.62
N HIS A 131 -0.07 5.07 -19.08
CA HIS A 131 0.17 3.91 -18.23
C HIS A 131 1.10 4.26 -17.06
N TRP A 132 2.24 4.90 -17.35
CA TRP A 132 3.20 5.28 -16.30
C TRP A 132 2.65 6.31 -15.31
N ILE A 133 1.79 7.23 -15.76
CA ILE A 133 1.11 8.18 -14.87
C ILE A 133 0.17 7.42 -13.92
N VAL A 134 -0.60 6.47 -14.43
CA VAL A 134 -1.51 5.65 -13.61
C VAL A 134 -0.72 4.81 -12.61
N VAL A 135 0.36 4.17 -13.05
CA VAL A 135 1.28 3.43 -12.18
C VAL A 135 1.87 4.34 -11.09
N LEU A 136 2.30 5.55 -11.43
CA LEU A 136 2.81 6.52 -10.46
C LEU A 136 1.74 6.88 -9.42
N VAL A 137 0.50 7.09 -9.86
CA VAL A 137 -0.62 7.39 -8.94
C VAL A 137 -0.86 6.22 -7.98
N GLN A 138 -1.05 5.02 -8.52
CA GLN A 138 -1.45 3.85 -7.72
C GLN A 138 -0.34 3.34 -6.80
N TRP A 139 0.90 3.32 -7.29
CA TRP A 139 2.01 2.68 -6.58
C TRP A 139 2.87 3.65 -5.79
N VAL A 140 2.80 4.96 -6.06
CA VAL A 140 3.64 5.95 -5.36
C VAL A 140 2.80 6.99 -4.63
N LEU A 141 1.91 7.71 -5.33
CA LEU A 141 1.14 8.80 -4.72
C LEU A 141 0.16 8.28 -3.67
N VAL A 142 -0.63 7.25 -3.99
CA VAL A 142 -1.61 6.68 -3.05
C VAL A 142 -0.94 6.13 -1.78
N PRO A 143 0.14 5.31 -1.84
CA PRO A 143 0.84 4.88 -0.64
C PRO A 143 1.49 6.02 0.15
N ALA A 144 2.06 7.03 -0.52
CA ALA A 144 2.62 8.20 0.16
C ALA A 144 1.53 8.99 0.90
N TRP A 145 0.40 9.24 0.23
CA TRP A 145 -0.76 9.87 0.83
C TRP A 145 -1.32 9.08 2.00
N PHE A 146 -1.40 7.75 1.87
CA PHE A 146 -1.85 6.89 2.96
C PHE A 146 -0.91 6.96 4.16
N ALA A 147 0.40 6.90 3.95
CA ALA A 147 1.39 7.02 5.01
C ALA A 147 1.28 8.38 5.73
N THR A 148 1.10 9.48 4.99
CA THR A 148 0.88 10.80 5.60
C THR A 148 -0.44 10.90 6.35
N ALA A 149 -1.51 10.34 5.81
CA ALA A 149 -2.80 10.34 6.48
C ALA A 149 -2.72 9.59 7.81
N LEU A 150 -2.09 8.40 7.83
CA LEU A 150 -1.88 7.64 9.06
C LEU A 150 -0.99 8.39 10.06
N ALA A 151 0.02 9.11 9.60
CA ALA A 151 0.89 9.92 10.46
C ALA A 151 0.11 11.10 11.09
N TRP A 152 -0.70 11.78 10.29
CA TRP A 152 -1.55 12.87 10.75
C TRP A 152 -2.64 12.41 11.71
N ILE A 153 -3.30 11.29 11.43
CA ILE A 153 -4.27 10.66 12.33
C ILE A 153 -3.65 10.33 13.69
N ALA A 154 -2.38 9.92 13.70
CA ALA A 154 -1.65 9.63 14.93
C ALA A 154 -1.19 10.88 15.69
N GLY A 155 -0.91 11.97 14.99
CA GLY A 155 -0.34 13.20 15.57
C GLY A 155 -1.34 14.28 15.97
N TYR A 156 -2.53 14.31 15.35
CA TYR A 156 -3.51 15.38 15.49
C TYR A 156 -4.89 14.89 15.90
N GLU A 157 -5.66 15.77 16.58
CA GLU A 157 -7.08 15.53 16.81
C GLU A 157 -7.87 15.54 15.48
N ARG A 158 -9.03 14.85 15.48
CA ARG A 158 -9.88 14.52 14.30
C ARG A 158 -10.09 15.65 13.27
N ARG A 159 -10.01 16.92 13.68
CA ARG A 159 -10.28 18.09 12.82
C ARG A 159 -9.28 18.25 11.68
N ASP A 160 -7.98 18.02 11.90
CA ASP A 160 -6.98 18.27 10.86
C ASP A 160 -7.02 17.23 9.72
N VAL A 161 -7.49 16.02 9.99
CA VAL A 161 -7.63 14.97 8.97
C VAL A 161 -8.74 15.30 7.96
N LEU A 162 -9.81 15.95 8.41
CA LEU A 162 -10.91 16.40 7.56
C LEU A 162 -10.53 17.58 6.65
N THR A 163 -9.47 18.31 6.97
CA THR A 163 -8.99 19.42 6.14
C THR A 163 -8.19 18.97 4.90
N LEU A 164 -7.99 17.67 4.73
CA LEU A 164 -7.24 17.07 3.61
C LEU A 164 -5.79 17.58 3.45
N LYS A 165 -5.24 18.30 4.44
CA LYS A 165 -3.84 18.78 4.44
C LYS A 165 -2.82 17.64 4.32
N TRP A 166 -3.19 16.42 4.68
CA TRP A 166 -2.37 15.24 4.46
C TRP A 166 -2.12 14.94 2.98
N LEU A 167 -3.03 15.34 2.06
CA LEU A 167 -2.81 15.20 0.61
C LEU A 167 -1.66 16.08 0.13
N THR A 168 -1.62 17.34 0.56
CA THR A 168 -0.54 18.26 0.19
C THR A 168 0.77 17.89 0.89
N ALA A 169 0.71 17.44 2.14
CA ALA A 169 1.87 16.92 2.86
C ALA A 169 2.47 15.66 2.20
N GLY A 170 1.62 14.83 1.58
CA GLY A 170 2.05 13.64 0.84
C GLY A 170 2.72 13.93 -0.50
N LEU A 171 2.59 15.16 -1.03
CA LEU A 171 3.24 15.59 -2.27
C LEU A 171 4.67 16.11 -2.07
N GLU A 172 5.18 16.17 -0.84
CA GLU A 172 6.56 16.62 -0.65
C GLU A 172 7.55 15.58 -1.22
N TRP A 173 8.56 16.11 -1.91
CA TRP A 173 9.45 15.36 -2.78
C TRP A 173 10.26 14.26 -2.09
N ARG A 174 10.72 14.45 -0.84
CA ARG A 174 11.49 13.46 -0.09
C ARG A 174 10.65 12.24 0.25
N LEU A 175 9.36 12.41 0.59
CA LEU A 175 8.48 11.26 0.83
C LEU A 175 8.22 10.53 -0.47
N LEU A 176 7.89 11.28 -1.53
CA LEU A 176 7.68 10.70 -2.85
C LEU A 176 8.91 9.93 -3.33
N LEU A 177 10.13 10.45 -3.12
CA LEU A 177 11.36 9.75 -3.45
C LEU A 177 11.57 8.50 -2.58
N VAL A 178 11.30 8.55 -1.27
CA VAL A 178 11.42 7.37 -0.39
C VAL A 178 10.42 6.29 -0.81
N THR A 179 9.17 6.66 -1.07
CA THR A 179 8.13 5.72 -1.51
C THR A 179 8.45 5.17 -2.90
N LEU A 180 8.84 6.03 -3.86
CA LEU A 180 9.25 5.61 -5.21
C LEU A 180 10.46 4.67 -5.15
N ALA A 181 11.51 5.02 -4.41
CA ALA A 181 12.70 4.18 -4.26
C ALA A 181 12.37 2.86 -3.56
N GLY A 182 11.54 2.88 -2.52
CA GLY A 182 11.07 1.67 -1.84
C GLY A 182 10.31 0.75 -2.78
N VAL A 183 9.35 1.30 -3.53
CA VAL A 183 8.57 0.55 -4.52
C VAL A 183 9.48 0.00 -5.62
N MET A 184 10.35 0.81 -6.20
CA MET A 184 11.21 0.36 -7.31
C MET A 184 12.24 -0.68 -6.86
N LEU A 185 12.98 -0.41 -5.78
CA LEU A 185 14.13 -1.23 -5.37
C LEU A 185 13.73 -2.44 -4.53
N LEU A 186 12.69 -2.33 -3.70
CA LEU A 186 12.34 -3.36 -2.72
C LEU A 186 11.10 -4.16 -3.11
N VAL A 187 10.28 -3.66 -4.04
CA VAL A 187 9.08 -4.36 -4.51
C VAL A 187 9.23 -4.77 -5.97
N TRP A 188 9.30 -3.79 -6.88
CA TRP A 188 9.24 -4.02 -8.32
C TRP A 188 10.43 -4.83 -8.85
N VAL A 189 11.67 -4.44 -8.52
CA VAL A 189 12.88 -5.15 -8.97
C VAL A 189 12.89 -6.60 -8.45
N PRO A 190 12.71 -6.87 -7.14
CA PRO A 190 12.60 -8.24 -6.64
C PRO A 190 11.46 -9.03 -7.29
N TRP A 191 10.30 -8.38 -7.54
CA TRP A 191 9.15 -9.02 -8.17
C TRP A 191 9.48 -9.57 -9.57
N ARG A 192 10.34 -8.90 -10.34
CA ARG A 192 10.78 -9.40 -11.65
C ARG A 192 11.52 -10.75 -11.57
N TYR A 193 12.12 -11.05 -10.43
CA TYR A 193 12.83 -12.30 -10.19
C TYR A 193 11.98 -13.36 -9.48
N VAL A 194 10.72 -13.07 -9.14
CA VAL A 194 9.81 -14.04 -8.49
C VAL A 194 9.55 -15.26 -9.35
N TYR A 195 9.50 -15.12 -10.67
CA TYR A 195 9.33 -16.26 -11.58
C TYR A 195 10.64 -16.91 -12.01
N TRP A 196 11.79 -16.33 -11.63
CA TRP A 196 13.08 -16.95 -11.95
C TRP A 196 13.25 -18.25 -11.16
N ARG A 197 13.65 -19.30 -11.88
CA ARG A 197 13.85 -20.67 -11.38
C ARG A 197 15.23 -21.18 -11.81
N PRO A 198 16.10 -21.57 -10.85
CA PRO A 198 17.31 -22.31 -11.18
C PRO A 198 16.99 -23.59 -11.96
N ARG A 199 17.62 -23.80 -13.12
CA ARG A 199 17.41 -25.00 -13.96
C ARG A 199 17.82 -26.30 -13.27
N ILE A 200 18.72 -26.22 -12.28
CA ILE A 200 19.25 -27.36 -11.51
C ILE A 200 18.28 -27.89 -10.46
N LEU A 201 17.23 -27.15 -10.09
CA LEU A 201 16.27 -27.60 -9.09
C LEU A 201 15.34 -28.68 -9.67
N SER A 202 15.34 -29.85 -9.04
CA SER A 202 14.37 -30.91 -9.31
C SER A 202 12.97 -30.49 -8.85
N ALA A 203 11.94 -30.97 -9.54
CA ALA A 203 10.54 -30.79 -9.16
C ALA A 203 10.22 -31.66 -7.93
N SER A 204 10.69 -31.22 -6.77
CA SER A 204 10.60 -31.91 -5.47
C SER A 204 10.27 -30.91 -4.36
N SER A 205 10.19 -31.37 -3.11
CA SER A 205 10.00 -30.51 -1.94
C SER A 205 11.02 -29.36 -1.83
N VAL A 206 12.21 -29.52 -2.44
CA VAL A 206 13.24 -28.47 -2.50
C VAL A 206 12.75 -27.27 -3.31
N GLU A 207 11.97 -27.48 -4.37
CA GLU A 207 11.39 -26.40 -5.18
C GLU A 207 10.35 -25.61 -4.38
N VAL A 208 9.53 -26.30 -3.59
CA VAL A 208 8.53 -25.65 -2.72
C VAL A 208 9.21 -24.80 -1.65
N VAL A 209 10.25 -25.32 -0.99
CA VAL A 209 11.02 -24.58 0.02
C VAL A 209 11.72 -23.37 -0.61
N PHE A 210 12.31 -23.53 -1.80
CA PHE A 210 12.96 -22.43 -2.52
C PHE A 210 11.96 -21.33 -2.92
N ALA A 211 10.81 -21.73 -3.47
CA ALA A 211 9.74 -20.79 -3.82
C ALA A 211 9.23 -20.05 -2.58
N GLY A 212 8.99 -20.78 -1.49
CA GLY A 212 8.57 -20.21 -0.20
C GLY A 212 9.58 -19.21 0.36
N ALA A 213 10.87 -19.57 0.41
CA ALA A 213 11.92 -18.68 0.89
C ALA A 213 12.05 -17.41 0.04
N LYS A 214 11.92 -17.53 -1.28
CA LYS A 214 11.95 -16.40 -2.21
C LYS A 214 10.76 -15.47 -2.02
N LEU A 215 9.55 -16.02 -1.89
CA LEU A 215 8.35 -15.22 -1.63
C LEU A 215 8.41 -14.55 -0.26
N LEU A 216 8.90 -15.26 0.77
CA LEU A 216 9.14 -14.68 2.10
C LEU A 216 10.14 -13.53 2.04
N PHE A 217 11.22 -13.67 1.28
CA PHE A 217 12.19 -12.59 1.10
C PHE A 217 11.57 -11.36 0.44
N VAL A 218 10.85 -11.54 -0.67
CA VAL A 218 10.15 -10.44 -1.37
C VAL A 218 9.11 -9.77 -0.46
N TYR A 219 8.38 -10.58 0.31
CA TYR A 219 7.43 -10.09 1.30
C TYR A 219 8.11 -9.21 2.35
N LEU A 220 9.22 -9.66 2.95
CA LEU A 220 9.96 -8.87 3.93
C LEU A 220 10.49 -7.56 3.36
N LEU A 221 10.96 -7.56 2.10
CA LEU A 221 11.38 -6.32 1.42
C LEU A 221 10.22 -5.35 1.22
N ALA A 222 9.04 -5.84 0.85
CA ALA A 222 7.83 -5.01 0.75
C ALA A 222 7.46 -4.38 2.11
N GLN A 223 7.57 -5.15 3.20
CA GLN A 223 7.33 -4.63 4.55
C GLN A 223 8.34 -3.54 4.96
N VAL A 224 9.61 -3.68 4.57
CA VAL A 224 10.61 -2.64 4.76
C VAL A 224 10.28 -1.38 3.94
N ALA A 225 9.84 -1.53 2.69
CA ALA A 225 9.43 -0.40 1.85
C ALA A 225 8.25 0.38 2.47
N TRP A 226 7.28 -0.35 3.01
CA TRP A 226 6.13 0.25 3.68
C TRP A 226 6.54 0.95 4.99
N ALA A 227 7.35 0.30 5.82
CA ALA A 227 7.88 0.87 7.06
C ALA A 227 8.70 2.16 6.81
N LEU A 228 9.48 2.22 5.73
CA LEU A 228 10.22 3.41 5.32
C LEU A 228 9.29 4.57 4.94
N SER A 229 8.21 4.28 4.20
CA SER A 229 7.20 5.29 3.83
C SER A 229 6.49 5.84 5.07
N LEU A 230 6.06 4.97 5.99
CA LEU A 230 5.47 5.38 7.27
C LEU A 230 6.43 6.22 8.11
N TRP A 231 7.71 5.81 8.18
CA TRP A 231 8.73 6.55 8.92
C TRP A 231 9.01 7.93 8.32
N ALA A 232 9.07 8.03 6.98
CA ALA A 232 9.27 9.28 6.29
C ALA A 232 8.09 10.24 6.47
N ALA A 233 6.87 9.70 6.53
CA ALA A 233 5.65 10.46 6.83
C ALA A 233 5.59 10.91 8.30
N ALA A 234 5.88 10.03 9.26
CA ALA A 234 5.84 10.33 10.69
C ALA A 234 6.75 11.51 11.08
N ARG A 235 7.91 11.64 10.43
CA ARG A 235 8.87 12.74 10.66
C ARG A 235 8.38 14.12 10.25
N ARG A 236 7.23 14.21 9.57
CA ARG A 236 6.69 15.47 9.04
C ARG A 236 5.53 15.98 9.85
N VAL A 237 5.00 15.17 10.74
CA VAL A 237 3.97 15.61 11.66
C VAL A 237 4.62 16.64 12.58
N PRO A 238 4.21 17.92 12.52
CA PRO A 238 4.68 18.91 13.46
C PRO A 238 4.40 18.41 14.88
N THR A 239 5.40 18.42 15.75
CA THR A 239 5.20 18.14 17.17
C THR A 239 4.15 19.13 17.69
N PRO A 240 3.11 18.68 18.41
CA PRO A 240 2.11 19.58 18.96
C PRO A 240 2.82 20.63 19.81
N SER A 241 2.80 21.87 19.34
CA SER A 241 3.32 23.03 20.04
C SER A 241 2.36 23.33 21.20
N GLY A 242 2.56 22.68 22.35
CA GLY A 242 1.67 22.91 23.49
C GLY A 242 1.81 21.94 24.65
N THR A 243 2.94 21.97 25.36
CA THR A 243 2.93 21.89 26.83
C THR A 243 3.94 22.92 27.36
N VAL A 244 3.44 24.11 27.64
CA VAL A 244 3.86 24.92 28.80
C VAL A 244 2.58 25.27 29.54
#